data_AF-A0AAJ6QM14-F1
#
_entry.id   AF-A0AAJ6QM14-F1
#
_cell.length_a   1.000
_cell.length_b   1.000
_cell.length_c   1.000
_cell.angle_alpha   90.00
_cell.angle_beta   90.00
_cell.angle_gamma   90.00
#
_symmetry.space_group_name_H-M   'P 1'
#
loop_
_entity.id
_entity.type
_entity.pdbx_description
1 polymer ?
#
loop_
_entity_poly.entity_id
_entity_poly.type
_entity_poly.pdbx_seq_one_letter_code
_entity_poly.pdbx_strand_id
1 'polypeptide(L)'
;MESYRKKACVSEDISKQRVTLVDDRRSLDQAVKILLRYFIIGLDAKVKRKRSIKYVSHIIFATSNELIVVDVRAIGRMPHFHYSDWSALGSLLGDSMITKIGFNMQQKQQLIKDVLCGVFLNGVVDLREAFRAIELTNPSLSAPRGAPCEGLRALRKICYNLLDKQMPDDSCEIPELGPLSVVAKHAVVMEAFIVFHAYIELDRRVRPQNLSALIQELLREPSPGQFLTLSVPWSSVHFVDTVDSYLDAVEYLNECSILGFDSEWKPNKGPIRMALLQVASEDKVFLFDVMALHKILTFGDWTLLKSIFTDPNKLKLGFDTRDDSKLLEDFMGPLSMSSVTDMGVVMRAMEKLRPECMYQRDGYVFPVVRGLSRLCNILLGRPLNKSKKLSMTNWEKRPLARSSLEYAALDAHCLVLCWKELIQRLGPTAEDLIEISVIAYNVETEALKSVL
;
A
#
# COMPACT_ATOMS: atom_id res chain seq x y z
N MET A 1 -19.18 37.43 15.72
CA MET A 1 -19.12 36.32 14.74
C MET A 1 -18.92 36.83 13.31
N GLU A 2 -18.13 37.89 13.10
CA GLU A 2 -18.24 38.71 11.88
C GLU A 2 -16.88 39.03 11.20
N SER A 3 -15.92 38.11 11.26
CA SER A 3 -14.62 38.31 10.58
C SER A 3 -14.04 37.06 9.90
N TYR A 4 -14.88 36.05 9.60
CA TYR A 4 -14.46 35.00 8.67
C TYR A 4 -14.50 35.56 7.25
N ARG A 5 -13.39 36.17 6.81
CA ARG A 5 -13.09 36.37 5.38
C ARG A 5 -13.36 35.04 4.68
N LYS A 6 -14.40 34.98 3.84
CA LYS A 6 -14.63 33.88 2.90
C LYS A 6 -13.30 33.67 2.17
N LYS A 7 -12.60 32.56 2.44
CA LYS A 7 -11.48 32.14 1.60
C LYS A 7 -12.05 31.93 0.20
N ALA A 8 -11.43 32.54 -0.81
CA ALA A 8 -11.81 32.39 -2.20
C ALA A 8 -11.94 30.90 -2.55
N CYS A 9 -12.90 30.57 -3.41
CA CYS A 9 -13.05 29.18 -3.87
C CYS A 9 -11.79 28.80 -4.65
N VAL A 10 -11.30 27.56 -4.52
CA VAL A 10 -10.13 27.06 -5.30
C VAL A 10 -10.32 27.31 -6.80
N SER A 11 -11.56 27.23 -7.29
CA SER A 11 -11.91 27.56 -8.68
C SER A 11 -11.65 29.03 -9.06
N GLU A 12 -11.83 29.97 -8.13
CA GLU A 12 -11.54 31.40 -8.35
C GLU A 12 -10.04 31.69 -8.31
N ASP A 13 -9.27 30.92 -7.54
CA ASP A 13 -7.81 31.07 -7.51
C ASP A 13 -7.14 30.43 -8.72
N ILE A 14 -7.69 29.32 -9.23
CA ILE A 14 -7.29 28.73 -10.52
C ILE A 14 -7.61 29.68 -11.67
N SER A 15 -8.78 30.35 -11.67
CA SER A 15 -9.16 31.25 -12.76
C SER A 15 -8.31 32.51 -12.87
N LYS A 16 -7.62 32.87 -11.79
CA LYS A 16 -6.61 33.94 -11.79
C LYS A 16 -5.24 33.47 -12.31
N GLN A 17 -5.02 32.16 -12.42
CA GLN A 17 -3.74 31.63 -12.90
C GLN A 17 -3.60 31.83 -14.40
N ARG A 18 -2.37 32.13 -14.83
CA ARG A 18 -2.05 32.11 -16.25
C ARG A 18 -1.93 30.66 -16.71
N VAL A 19 -2.67 30.31 -17.75
CA VAL A 19 -2.58 28.98 -18.37
C VAL A 19 -1.75 29.06 -19.64
N THR A 20 -0.62 28.36 -19.66
CA THR A 20 0.27 28.22 -20.82
C THR A 20 0.03 26.86 -21.45
N LEU A 21 -0.46 26.86 -22.70
CA LEU A 21 -0.51 25.65 -23.51
C LEU A 21 0.85 25.47 -24.20
N VAL A 22 1.39 24.26 -24.12
CA VAL A 22 2.64 23.88 -24.78
C VAL A 22 2.29 22.91 -25.89
N ASP A 23 2.30 23.48 -27.09
CA ASP A 23 1.94 22.85 -28.36
C ASP A 23 2.91 23.23 -29.49
N ASP A 24 4.05 23.85 -29.15
CA ASP A 24 5.17 24.18 -30.03
C ASP A 24 6.52 24.18 -29.26
N ARG A 25 7.65 24.20 -29.99
CA ARG A 25 8.99 24.18 -29.38
C ARG A 25 9.28 25.44 -28.56
N ARG A 26 8.84 26.61 -29.03
CA ARG A 26 9.05 27.89 -28.35
C ARG A 26 8.27 27.94 -27.03
N SER A 27 7.03 27.45 -27.02
CA SER A 27 6.22 27.33 -25.81
C SER A 27 6.80 26.28 -24.85
N LEU A 28 7.43 25.21 -25.36
CA LEU A 28 8.12 24.22 -24.54
C LEU A 28 9.37 24.81 -23.87
N ASP A 29 10.22 25.51 -24.63
CA ASP A 29 11.40 26.18 -24.10
C ASP A 29 11.03 27.24 -23.05
N GLN A 30 9.95 27.98 -23.29
CA GLN A 30 9.42 28.95 -22.35
C GLN A 30 8.92 28.28 -21.07
N ALA A 31 8.16 27.18 -21.20
CA ALA A 31 7.69 26.41 -20.06
C ALA A 31 8.84 25.89 -19.19
N VAL A 32 9.89 25.33 -19.79
CA VAL A 32 11.08 24.87 -19.04
C VAL A 32 11.74 26.04 -18.30
N LYS A 33 11.92 27.19 -18.96
CA LYS A 33 12.49 28.40 -18.33
C LYS A 33 11.66 28.91 -17.16
N ILE A 34 10.33 28.78 -17.20
CA ILE A 34 9.44 29.13 -16.09
C ILE A 34 9.66 28.14 -14.94
N LEU A 35 9.59 26.84 -15.22
CA LEU A 35 9.68 25.78 -14.22
C LEU A 35 11.03 25.77 -13.49
N LEU A 36 12.14 26.06 -14.17
CA LEU A 36 13.48 26.14 -13.57
C LEU A 36 13.62 27.24 -12.49
N ARG A 37 12.66 28.16 -12.39
CA ARG A 37 12.66 29.21 -11.34
C ARG A 37 12.10 28.72 -10.01
N TYR A 38 11.54 27.51 -9.98
CA TYR A 38 10.86 26.96 -8.82
C TYR A 38 11.58 25.73 -8.30
N PHE A 39 11.77 25.67 -6.98
CA PHE A 39 12.28 24.49 -6.29
C PHE A 39 11.20 23.43 -6.04
N ILE A 40 9.93 23.81 -6.14
CA ILE A 40 8.77 22.93 -5.95
C ILE A 40 7.77 23.20 -7.07
N ILE A 41 7.31 22.14 -7.73
CA ILE A 41 6.29 22.21 -8.78
C ILE A 41 5.24 21.12 -8.59
N GLY A 42 3.96 21.48 -8.80
CA GLY A 42 2.89 20.52 -9.02
C GLY A 42 3.11 19.75 -10.31
N LEU A 43 2.89 18.45 -10.28
CA LEU A 43 2.99 17.55 -11.42
C LEU A 43 1.76 16.64 -11.45
N ASP A 44 1.09 16.62 -12.60
CA ASP A 44 0.07 15.64 -12.92
C ASP A 44 0.17 15.17 -14.38
N ALA A 45 -0.47 14.06 -14.71
CA ALA A 45 -0.57 13.55 -16.07
C ALA A 45 -1.96 12.97 -16.34
N LYS A 46 -2.58 13.40 -17.45
CA LYS A 46 -3.85 12.84 -17.91
C LYS A 46 -3.61 11.60 -18.75
N VAL A 47 -3.87 10.44 -18.14
CA VAL A 47 -3.70 9.12 -18.75
C VAL A 47 -4.99 8.72 -19.46
N LYS A 48 -4.89 8.37 -20.75
CA LYS A 48 -5.98 7.80 -21.54
C LYS A 48 -5.72 6.34 -21.83
N ARG A 49 -6.78 5.59 -22.16
CA ARG A 49 -6.70 4.18 -22.54
C ARG A 49 -7.19 4.00 -23.97
N LYS A 50 -6.45 3.26 -24.80
CA LYS A 50 -6.88 2.84 -26.14
C LYS A 50 -6.43 1.40 -26.39
N ARG A 51 -7.37 0.50 -26.70
CA ARG A 51 -7.10 -0.93 -27.00
C ARG A 51 -6.18 -1.59 -25.95
N SER A 52 -6.55 -1.49 -24.67
CA SER A 52 -5.79 -2.00 -23.51
C SER A 52 -4.44 -1.36 -23.20
N ILE A 53 -3.97 -0.40 -24.01
CA ILE A 53 -2.74 0.35 -23.75
C ILE A 53 -3.09 1.68 -23.06
N LYS A 54 -2.37 2.00 -21.99
CA LYS A 54 -2.43 3.31 -21.32
C LYS A 54 -1.38 4.23 -21.93
N TYR A 55 -1.72 5.50 -22.15
CA TYR A 55 -0.78 6.51 -22.64
C TYR A 55 -1.08 7.87 -22.00
N VAL A 56 -0.06 8.70 -21.86
CA VAL A 56 -0.22 10.08 -21.37
C VAL A 56 -0.68 10.96 -22.53
N SER A 57 -1.78 11.67 -22.33
CA SER A 57 -2.28 12.66 -23.29
C SER A 57 -1.75 14.05 -22.98
N HIS A 58 -1.65 14.40 -21.71
CA HIS A 58 -1.16 15.69 -21.25
C HIS A 58 -0.29 15.52 -20.03
N ILE A 59 0.80 16.28 -19.94
CA ILE A 59 1.55 16.49 -18.71
C ILE A 59 1.21 17.89 -18.21
N ILE A 60 0.90 18.02 -16.94
CA ILE A 60 0.48 19.28 -16.33
C ILE A 60 1.48 19.65 -15.24
N PHE A 61 1.90 20.90 -15.26
CA PHE A 61 2.66 21.49 -14.17
C PHE A 61 1.87 22.62 -13.52
N ALA A 62 1.98 22.72 -12.21
CA ALA A 62 1.46 23.84 -11.45
C ALA A 62 2.57 24.53 -10.67
N THR A 63 2.55 25.85 -10.70
CA THR A 63 3.40 26.72 -9.88
C THR A 63 2.51 27.67 -9.09
N SER A 64 3.09 28.61 -8.35
CA SER A 64 2.30 29.61 -7.63
C SER A 64 1.57 30.60 -8.54
N ASN A 65 2.04 30.77 -9.79
CA ASN A 65 1.61 31.85 -10.69
C ASN A 65 1.11 31.35 -12.06
N GLU A 66 1.51 30.14 -12.46
CA GLU A 66 1.22 29.61 -13.79
C GLU A 66 0.87 28.12 -13.76
N LEU A 67 -0.02 27.75 -14.66
CA LEU A 67 -0.41 26.38 -15.00
C LEU A 67 0.10 26.09 -16.41
N ILE A 68 0.90 25.04 -16.55
CA ILE A 68 1.51 24.68 -17.83
C ILE A 68 0.92 23.34 -18.25
N VAL A 69 0.32 23.31 -19.44
CA VAL A 69 -0.31 22.12 -20.02
C VAL A 69 0.46 21.72 -21.26
N VAL A 70 1.12 20.57 -21.19
CA VAL A 70 1.91 20.00 -22.28
C VAL A 70 1.04 18.99 -23.03
N ASP A 71 0.65 19.31 -24.26
CA ASP A 71 -0.04 18.37 -25.15
C ASP A 71 0.99 17.45 -25.81
N VAL A 72 1.09 16.22 -25.28
CA VAL A 72 2.06 15.22 -25.73
C VAL A 72 1.86 14.86 -27.21
N ARG A 73 0.61 14.88 -27.70
CA ARG A 73 0.30 14.53 -29.09
C ARG A 73 0.59 15.67 -30.04
N ALA A 74 0.26 16.91 -29.67
CA ALA A 74 0.57 18.08 -30.49
C ALA A 74 2.09 18.18 -30.72
N ILE A 75 2.84 18.03 -29.62
CA ILE A 75 4.31 18.01 -29.63
C ILE A 75 4.86 16.89 -30.51
N GLY A 76 4.38 15.67 -30.34
CA GLY A 76 4.85 14.52 -31.13
C GLY A 76 4.50 14.56 -32.63
N ARG A 77 3.64 15.48 -33.08
CA ARG A 77 3.22 15.61 -34.48
C ARG A 77 3.91 16.74 -35.25
N MET A 78 4.81 17.47 -34.60
CA MET A 78 5.51 18.59 -35.22
C MET A 78 6.46 18.13 -36.32
N PRO A 79 6.53 18.84 -37.47
CA PRO A 79 7.34 18.45 -38.62
C PRO A 79 8.84 18.27 -38.34
N HIS A 80 9.36 18.92 -37.30
CA HIS A 80 10.79 18.94 -36.95
C HIS A 80 11.06 18.64 -35.48
N PHE A 81 10.11 18.00 -34.79
CA PHE A 81 10.29 17.66 -33.38
C PHE A 81 10.99 16.32 -33.25
N HIS A 82 12.15 16.35 -32.61
CA HIS A 82 13.01 15.22 -32.38
C HIS A 82 12.90 14.76 -30.94
N TYR A 83 13.29 13.50 -30.70
CA TYR A 83 13.40 12.93 -29.37
C TYR A 83 14.23 13.80 -28.41
N SER A 84 15.26 14.47 -28.91
CA SER A 84 16.10 15.40 -28.15
C SER A 84 15.36 16.64 -27.64
N ASP A 85 14.22 17.00 -28.22
CA ASP A 85 13.45 18.17 -27.77
C ASP A 85 12.74 17.90 -26.43
N TRP A 86 12.48 16.64 -26.08
CA TRP A 86 12.08 16.26 -24.72
C TRP A 86 13.21 16.38 -23.70
N SER A 87 14.46 16.52 -24.14
CA SER A 87 15.64 16.50 -23.25
C SER A 87 15.60 17.63 -22.22
N ALA A 88 15.12 18.82 -22.58
CA ALA A 88 15.06 19.95 -21.65
C ALA A 88 14.05 19.71 -20.51
N LEU A 89 12.85 19.24 -20.87
CA LEU A 89 11.82 18.91 -19.88
C LEU A 89 12.21 17.66 -19.07
N GLY A 90 12.82 16.67 -19.72
CA GLY A 90 13.40 15.50 -19.08
C GLY A 90 14.47 15.89 -18.06
N SER A 91 15.43 16.73 -18.44
CA SER A 91 16.51 17.19 -17.56
C SER A 91 15.96 17.91 -16.32
N LEU A 92 14.98 18.80 -16.49
CA LEU A 92 14.26 19.44 -15.39
C LEU A 92 13.60 18.40 -14.47
N LEU A 93 12.97 17.40 -15.06
CA LEU A 93 12.27 16.37 -14.31
C LEU A 93 13.20 15.34 -13.65
N GLY A 94 14.41 15.20 -14.17
CA GLY A 94 15.52 14.47 -13.57
C GLY A 94 16.32 15.25 -12.53
N ASP A 95 16.11 16.56 -12.40
CA ASP A 95 16.83 17.38 -11.41
C ASP A 95 16.34 17.08 -9.99
N SER A 96 17.22 16.59 -9.11
CA SER A 96 16.90 16.30 -7.72
C SER A 96 16.65 17.55 -6.86
N MET A 97 17.10 18.72 -7.31
CA MET A 97 16.89 20.00 -6.61
C MET A 97 15.48 20.55 -6.81
N ILE A 98 14.76 20.05 -7.82
CA ILE A 98 13.37 20.41 -8.09
C ILE A 98 12.47 19.30 -7.56
N THR A 99 11.64 19.63 -6.58
CA THR A 99 10.65 18.73 -5.99
C THR A 99 9.37 18.72 -6.83
N LYS A 100 8.94 17.53 -7.27
CA LYS A 100 7.71 17.34 -8.05
C LYS A 100 6.66 16.73 -7.15
N ILE A 101 5.54 17.40 -6.97
CA ILE A 101 4.47 16.95 -6.07
C ILE A 101 3.25 16.56 -6.89
N GLY A 102 2.70 15.37 -6.68
CA GLY A 102 1.57 14.84 -7.44
C GLY A 102 0.76 13.81 -6.65
N PHE A 103 -0.39 13.40 -7.16
CA PHE A 103 -1.14 12.25 -6.65
C PHE A 103 -0.98 11.02 -7.53
N ASN A 104 -0.85 9.85 -6.88
CA ASN A 104 -0.66 8.56 -7.55
C ASN A 104 0.57 8.59 -8.48
N MET A 105 1.60 9.33 -8.07
CA MET A 105 2.82 9.48 -8.85
C MET A 105 3.54 8.15 -9.01
N GLN A 106 3.43 7.22 -8.06
CA GLN A 106 3.97 5.87 -8.22
C GLN A 106 3.45 5.17 -9.49
N GLN A 107 2.18 5.40 -9.88
CA GLN A 107 1.59 4.83 -11.08
C GLN A 107 1.85 5.69 -12.33
N LYS A 108 1.84 7.02 -12.18
CA LYS A 108 1.98 7.98 -13.30
C LYS A 108 3.43 8.16 -13.75
N GLN A 109 4.42 8.01 -12.85
CA GLN A 109 5.83 8.24 -13.15
C GLN A 109 6.34 7.40 -14.32
N GLN A 110 6.01 6.10 -14.37
CA GLN A 110 6.45 5.25 -15.48
C GLN A 110 5.87 5.71 -16.82
N LEU A 111 4.59 6.07 -16.85
CA LEU A 111 3.94 6.57 -18.07
C LEU A 111 4.50 7.93 -18.52
N ILE A 112 4.83 8.81 -17.58
CA ILE A 112 5.49 10.09 -17.87
C ILE A 112 6.91 9.84 -18.40
N LYS A 113 7.65 8.92 -17.78
CA LYS A 113 8.99 8.49 -18.20
C LYS A 113 9.00 7.95 -19.63
N ASP A 114 7.98 7.18 -20.01
CA ASP A 114 7.85 6.64 -21.36
C ASP A 114 7.67 7.76 -22.41
N VAL A 115 6.99 8.86 -22.06
CA VAL A 115 6.90 10.07 -22.90
C VAL A 115 8.24 10.80 -22.96
N LEU A 116 8.90 10.94 -21.80
CA LEU A 116 10.13 11.69 -21.64
C LEU A 116 11.36 10.82 -21.85
N CYS A 117 11.34 9.96 -22.86
CA CYS A 117 12.58 9.39 -23.35
C CYS A 117 13.31 8.50 -22.32
N GLY A 118 12.58 7.92 -21.35
CA GLY A 118 13.19 7.09 -20.32
C GLY A 118 13.92 7.87 -19.22
N VAL A 119 13.74 9.19 -19.13
CA VAL A 119 14.33 9.99 -18.04
C VAL A 119 13.68 9.62 -16.70
N PHE A 120 14.51 9.32 -15.70
CA PHE A 120 14.05 9.07 -14.34
C PHE A 120 13.60 10.37 -13.69
N LEU A 121 12.38 10.36 -13.16
CA LEU A 121 11.89 11.47 -12.34
C LEU A 121 12.56 11.40 -10.96
N ASN A 122 13.32 12.43 -10.61
CA ASN A 122 13.92 12.58 -9.29
C ASN A 122 13.16 13.59 -8.44
N GLY A 123 13.26 13.48 -7.11
CA GLY A 123 12.61 14.42 -6.18
C GLY A 123 11.09 14.39 -6.24
N VAL A 124 10.48 13.23 -6.52
CA VAL A 124 9.02 13.11 -6.61
C VAL A 124 8.41 12.80 -5.25
N VAL A 125 7.38 13.56 -4.90
CA VAL A 125 6.55 13.37 -3.71
C VAL A 125 5.15 12.97 -4.16
N ASP A 126 4.70 11.80 -3.70
CA ASP A 126 3.29 11.44 -3.78
C ASP A 126 2.54 12.00 -2.56
N LEU A 127 1.64 12.96 -2.78
CA LEU A 127 0.91 13.58 -1.69
C LEU A 127 0.04 12.61 -0.91
N ARG A 128 -0.43 11.52 -1.53
CA ARG A 128 -1.21 10.51 -0.83
C ARG A 128 -0.36 9.83 0.26
N GLU A 129 0.87 9.47 -0.10
CA GLU A 129 1.81 8.86 0.83
C GLU A 129 2.28 9.88 1.88
N ALA A 130 2.52 11.14 1.49
CA ALA A 130 2.87 12.20 2.42
C ALA A 130 1.78 12.42 3.49
N PHE A 131 0.51 12.52 3.09
CA PHE A 131 -0.61 12.66 4.04
C PHE A 131 -0.71 11.47 4.99
N ARG A 132 -0.65 10.24 4.45
CA ARG A 132 -0.70 9.01 5.25
C ARG A 132 0.40 8.99 6.30
N ALA A 133 1.58 9.44 5.92
CA ALA A 133 2.75 9.28 6.73
C ALA A 133 2.87 10.40 7.80
N ILE A 134 2.29 11.57 7.55
CA ILE A 134 2.01 12.59 8.59
C ILE A 134 0.98 12.08 9.61
N GLU A 135 -0.07 11.38 9.18
CA GLU A 135 -1.07 10.78 10.08
C GLU A 135 -0.45 9.75 11.03
N LEU A 136 0.50 8.93 10.55
CA LEU A 136 1.16 7.89 11.34
C LEU A 136 2.16 8.44 12.36
N THR A 137 2.88 9.51 12.03
CA THR A 137 4.00 10.02 12.87
C THR A 137 3.59 11.11 13.85
N ASN A 138 2.43 11.73 13.64
CA ASN A 138 1.92 12.80 14.51
C ASN A 138 0.43 12.59 14.81
N PRO A 139 0.07 11.59 15.63
CA PRO A 139 -1.33 11.38 16.03
C PRO A 139 -1.93 12.58 16.76
N SER A 140 -1.13 13.44 17.40
CA SER A 140 -1.58 14.72 17.98
C SER A 140 -1.93 15.80 16.93
N LEU A 141 -1.40 15.70 15.70
CA LEU A 141 -1.86 16.49 14.55
C LEU A 141 -3.13 15.90 13.91
N SER A 142 -3.51 14.67 14.27
CA SER A 142 -4.80 14.06 13.92
C SER A 142 -5.92 14.50 14.88
N ALA A 143 -6.11 15.81 15.02
CA ALA A 143 -7.19 16.51 15.72
C ALA A 143 -7.50 16.04 17.17
N PRO A 144 -7.26 16.88 18.20
CA PRO A 144 -7.85 16.67 19.52
C PRO A 144 -9.38 16.69 19.43
N ARG A 145 -10.07 15.86 20.21
CA ARG A 145 -11.53 16.01 20.40
C ARG A 145 -11.80 17.41 20.95
N GLY A 146 -12.49 18.24 20.17
CA GLY A 146 -13.02 19.54 20.62
C GLY A 146 -12.19 20.79 20.28
N ALA A 147 -11.05 20.69 19.61
CA ALA A 147 -10.35 21.86 19.05
C ALA A 147 -10.65 22.01 17.54
N PRO A 148 -10.75 23.23 16.98
CA PRO A 148 -11.00 23.46 15.56
C PRO A 148 -9.76 23.10 14.72
N CYS A 149 -9.45 21.81 14.64
CA CYS A 149 -8.47 21.23 13.73
C CYS A 149 -9.12 20.95 12.37
N GLU A 150 -9.55 22.00 11.68
CA GLU A 150 -10.03 21.96 10.29
C GLU A 150 -8.86 21.92 9.28
N GLY A 151 -7.61 21.74 9.68
CA GLY A 151 -6.44 21.87 8.80
C GLY A 151 -6.20 20.68 7.88
N LEU A 152 -5.73 19.57 8.44
CA LEU A 152 -5.26 18.39 7.70
C LEU A 152 -6.40 17.50 7.20
N ARG A 153 -7.43 17.27 8.02
CA ARG A 153 -8.65 16.57 7.60
C ARG A 153 -9.43 17.38 6.58
N ALA A 154 -9.50 18.72 6.68
CA ALA A 154 -10.14 19.49 5.61
C ALA A 154 -9.26 19.61 4.38
N LEU A 155 -7.92 19.66 4.46
CA LEU A 155 -7.08 19.56 3.26
C LEU A 155 -7.24 18.22 2.55
N ARG A 156 -7.22 17.11 3.29
CA ARG A 156 -7.52 15.77 2.77
C ARG A 156 -8.93 15.72 2.19
N LYS A 157 -9.95 16.20 2.91
CA LYS A 157 -11.36 16.19 2.48
C LYS A 157 -11.64 17.18 1.34
N ILE A 158 -10.95 18.31 1.26
CA ILE A 158 -11.01 19.26 0.14
C ILE A 158 -10.34 18.63 -1.09
N CYS A 159 -9.15 18.05 -0.95
CA CYS A 159 -8.48 17.35 -2.05
C CYS A 159 -9.31 16.15 -2.53
N TYR A 160 -9.76 15.29 -1.63
CA TYR A 160 -10.60 14.13 -1.96
C TYR A 160 -11.96 14.54 -2.53
N ASN A 161 -12.70 15.48 -1.94
CA ASN A 161 -14.01 15.90 -2.47
C ASN A 161 -13.90 16.65 -3.81
N LEU A 162 -12.77 17.29 -4.10
CA LEU A 162 -12.48 17.89 -5.41
C LEU A 162 -12.04 16.84 -6.46
N LEU A 163 -11.47 15.70 -6.02
CA LEU A 163 -11.03 14.59 -6.87
C LEU A 163 -12.10 13.52 -7.12
N ASP A 164 -13.01 13.29 -6.16
CA ASP A 164 -14.08 12.28 -6.22
C ASP A 164 -15.25 12.73 -7.10
N LYS A 165 -15.30 14.03 -7.41
CA LYS A 165 -15.96 14.52 -8.63
C LYS A 165 -15.05 14.22 -9.81
N GLN A 166 -14.93 12.94 -10.16
CA GLN A 166 -14.59 12.57 -11.53
C GLN A 166 -15.58 13.33 -12.42
N MET A 167 -15.08 14.29 -13.20
CA MET A 167 -15.88 14.87 -14.26
C MET A 167 -16.40 13.72 -15.12
N PRO A 168 -17.66 13.74 -15.56
CA PRO A 168 -18.24 12.67 -16.34
C PRO A 168 -17.30 12.28 -17.48
N ASP A 169 -16.99 10.98 -17.58
CA ASP A 169 -16.21 10.37 -18.67
C ASP A 169 -16.72 10.85 -20.05
N ASP A 170 -18.00 11.20 -20.13
CA ASP A 170 -18.72 11.60 -21.33
C ASP A 170 -18.60 13.09 -21.72
N SER A 171 -17.98 13.94 -20.88
CA SER A 171 -17.73 15.36 -21.23
C SER A 171 -16.43 15.60 -21.99
N CYS A 172 -15.69 14.53 -22.30
CA CYS A 172 -14.40 14.55 -22.97
C CYS A 172 -14.36 13.67 -24.23
N GLU A 173 -15.46 13.59 -24.97
CA GLU A 173 -15.33 13.55 -26.43
C GLU A 173 -14.77 14.91 -26.85
N ILE A 174 -13.44 15.01 -26.90
CA ILE A 174 -12.74 16.16 -27.49
C ILE A 174 -12.95 16.01 -29.00
N PRO A 175 -13.81 16.83 -29.63
CA PRO A 175 -13.90 16.84 -31.08
C PRO A 175 -12.53 17.26 -31.62
N GLU A 176 -12.15 16.70 -32.76
CA GLU A 176 -10.89 17.04 -33.43
C GLU A 176 -10.70 18.56 -33.50
N LEU A 177 -9.63 19.02 -32.85
CA LEU A 177 -9.01 20.36 -32.90
C LEU A 177 -9.96 21.58 -33.00
N GLY A 178 -10.34 22.10 -31.83
CA GLY A 178 -10.62 23.51 -31.59
C GLY A 178 -9.93 23.99 -30.30
N PRO A 179 -9.80 25.32 -30.05
CA PRO A 179 -9.23 25.82 -28.81
C PRO A 179 -10.04 25.31 -27.61
N LEU A 180 -9.38 24.57 -26.71
CA LEU A 180 -9.99 24.08 -25.46
C LEU A 180 -10.73 25.22 -24.76
N SER A 181 -12.01 24.99 -24.42
CA SER A 181 -12.78 25.96 -23.65
C SER A 181 -12.07 26.24 -22.31
N VAL A 182 -12.26 27.44 -21.76
CA VAL A 182 -11.70 27.84 -20.47
C VAL A 182 -12.03 26.78 -19.42
N VAL A 183 -13.27 26.30 -19.38
CA VAL A 183 -13.74 25.24 -18.45
C VAL A 183 -12.98 23.92 -18.63
N ALA A 184 -12.75 23.46 -19.86
CA ALA A 184 -12.00 22.23 -20.13
C ALA A 184 -10.52 22.37 -19.70
N LYS A 185 -9.92 23.54 -19.94
CA LYS A 185 -8.56 23.84 -19.44
C LYS A 185 -8.50 23.77 -17.92
N HIS A 186 -9.49 24.32 -17.23
CA HIS A 186 -9.57 24.31 -15.76
C HIS A 186 -9.73 22.90 -15.19
N ALA A 187 -10.57 22.06 -15.80
CA ALA A 187 -10.76 20.68 -15.37
C ALA A 187 -9.48 19.83 -15.51
N VAL A 188 -8.68 20.10 -16.55
CA VAL A 188 -7.42 19.38 -16.80
C VAL A 188 -6.33 19.75 -15.79
N VAL A 189 -6.29 21.00 -15.32
CA VAL A 189 -5.19 21.54 -14.48
C VAL A 189 -5.47 21.52 -12.97
N MET A 190 -6.71 21.29 -12.57
CA MET A 190 -7.16 21.44 -11.18
C MET A 190 -6.40 20.54 -10.20
N GLU A 191 -6.10 19.30 -10.56
CA GLU A 191 -5.42 18.35 -9.65
C GLU A 191 -4.00 18.80 -9.30
N ALA A 192 -3.18 19.13 -10.31
CA ALA A 192 -1.80 19.59 -10.10
C ALA A 192 -1.75 20.85 -9.23
N PHE A 193 -2.70 21.78 -9.42
CA PHE A 193 -2.79 23.00 -8.63
C PHE A 193 -3.19 22.75 -7.18
N ILE A 194 -4.23 21.93 -6.96
CA ILE A 194 -4.69 21.55 -5.62
C ILE A 194 -3.56 20.87 -4.86
N VAL A 195 -2.86 19.93 -5.50
CA VAL A 195 -1.69 19.24 -4.95
C VAL A 195 -0.60 20.26 -4.62
N PHE A 196 -0.27 21.15 -5.55
CA PHE A 196 0.77 22.16 -5.34
C PHE A 196 0.49 22.97 -4.07
N HIS A 197 -0.69 23.54 -3.97
CA HIS A 197 -1.08 24.34 -2.81
C HIS A 197 -1.25 23.52 -1.53
N ALA A 198 -1.70 22.27 -1.63
CA ALA A 198 -1.79 21.38 -0.49
C ALA A 198 -0.41 21.09 0.11
N TYR A 199 0.59 20.82 -0.72
CA TYR A 199 1.97 20.65 -0.27
C TYR A 199 2.53 21.93 0.35
N ILE A 200 2.35 23.09 -0.28
CA ILE A 200 2.85 24.36 0.28
C ILE A 200 2.21 24.65 1.64
N GLU A 201 0.91 24.38 1.80
CA GLU A 201 0.22 24.55 3.07
C GLU A 201 0.67 23.53 4.12
N LEU A 202 0.96 22.29 3.71
CA LEU A 202 1.59 21.28 4.57
C LEU A 202 2.98 21.72 5.02
N ASP A 203 3.84 22.15 4.10
CA ASP A 203 5.22 22.57 4.35
C ASP A 203 5.30 23.81 5.27
N ARG A 204 4.32 24.72 5.16
CA ARG A 204 4.19 25.85 6.10
C ARG A 204 3.82 25.42 7.52
N ARG A 205 3.02 24.35 7.65
CA ARG A 205 2.52 23.84 8.94
C ARG A 205 3.48 22.87 9.59
N VAL A 206 4.13 22.03 8.79
CA VAL A 206 5.16 21.08 9.17
C VAL A 206 6.49 21.80 8.96
N ARG A 207 6.99 22.45 10.02
CA ARG A 207 8.13 23.41 10.01
C ARG A 207 9.11 23.25 8.82
N PRO A 208 9.51 24.34 8.14
CA PRO A 208 9.86 24.36 6.69
C PRO A 208 11.21 23.76 6.28
N GLN A 209 11.78 22.82 7.03
CA GLN A 209 13.07 22.20 6.69
C GLN A 209 12.98 20.68 6.53
N ASN A 210 11.81 20.10 6.77
CA ASN A 210 11.71 18.67 6.98
C ASN A 210 10.69 17.96 6.10
N LEU A 211 9.83 18.59 5.29
CA LEU A 211 8.78 17.81 4.61
C LEU A 211 9.33 16.83 3.56
N SER A 212 10.28 17.25 2.71
CA SER A 212 10.93 16.34 1.76
C SER A 212 11.76 15.26 2.45
N ALA A 213 12.54 15.62 3.48
CA ALA A 213 13.31 14.68 4.30
C ALA A 213 12.40 13.69 5.07
N LEU A 214 11.27 14.19 5.58
CA LEU A 214 10.23 13.42 6.25
C LEU A 214 9.57 12.46 5.26
N ILE A 215 9.26 12.89 4.03
CA ILE A 215 8.73 12.01 2.99
C ILE A 215 9.76 10.95 2.60
N GLN A 216 11.04 11.31 2.47
CA GLN A 216 12.11 10.33 2.21
C GLN A 216 12.24 9.31 3.34
N GLU A 217 12.18 9.75 4.59
CA GLU A 217 12.19 8.84 5.75
C GLU A 217 10.93 7.96 5.76
N LEU A 218 9.77 8.52 5.45
CA LEU A 218 8.50 7.79 5.46
C LEU A 218 8.35 6.80 4.30
N LEU A 219 9.00 7.08 3.16
CA LEU A 219 9.09 6.19 2.01
C LEU A 219 10.29 5.25 2.09
N ARG A 220 11.09 5.32 3.16
CA ARG A 220 12.26 4.46 3.35
C ARG A 220 11.81 3.01 3.33
N GLU A 221 12.39 2.23 2.42
CA GLU A 221 12.20 0.78 2.40
C GLU A 221 13.22 0.11 3.34
N PRO A 222 12.88 -1.06 3.91
CA PRO A 222 13.84 -1.84 4.69
C PRO A 222 14.97 -2.35 3.78
N SER A 223 16.21 -2.18 4.24
CA SER A 223 17.36 -2.82 3.57
C SER A 223 17.35 -4.35 3.82
N PRO A 224 18.05 -5.16 2.99
CA PRO A 224 18.02 -6.63 3.11
C PRO A 224 18.34 -7.17 4.51
N GLY A 225 19.25 -6.53 5.25
CA GLY A 225 19.62 -6.91 6.62
C GLY A 225 18.65 -6.46 7.72
N GLN A 226 17.56 -5.76 7.36
CA GLN A 226 16.53 -5.26 8.28
C GLN A 226 15.24 -6.08 8.24
N PHE A 227 15.13 -7.05 7.34
CA PHE A 227 14.00 -7.97 7.34
C PHE A 227 14.09 -8.98 8.48
N LEU A 228 12.93 -9.49 8.88
CA LEU A 228 12.80 -10.59 9.82
C LEU A 228 13.34 -11.88 9.16
N THR A 229 13.95 -12.71 9.98
CA THR A 229 14.46 -14.04 9.64
C THR A 229 13.86 -15.04 10.62
N LEU A 230 13.80 -16.33 10.23
CA LEU A 230 13.34 -17.39 11.13
C LEU A 230 14.14 -17.36 12.45
N SER A 231 13.46 -17.45 13.58
CA SER A 231 14.11 -17.56 14.89
C SER A 231 14.44 -19.01 15.28
N VAL A 232 14.07 -19.96 14.42
CA VAL A 232 14.38 -21.39 14.53
C VAL A 232 15.41 -21.81 13.47
N PRO A 233 16.24 -22.82 13.74
CA PRO A 233 17.17 -23.34 12.74
C PRO A 233 16.42 -23.97 11.57
N TRP A 234 17.04 -24.01 10.39
CA TRP A 234 16.43 -24.65 9.20
C TRP A 234 16.08 -26.13 9.41
N SER A 235 16.77 -26.83 10.32
CA SER A 235 16.44 -28.21 10.71
C SER A 235 15.09 -28.35 11.40
N SER A 236 14.50 -27.26 11.88
CA SER A 236 13.14 -27.22 12.44
C SER A 236 12.07 -26.84 11.42
N VAL A 237 12.45 -26.67 10.14
CA VAL A 237 11.52 -26.46 9.03
C VAL A 237 11.39 -27.76 8.26
N HIS A 238 10.21 -28.37 8.35
CA HIS A 238 9.91 -29.68 7.81
C HIS A 238 9.07 -29.54 6.54
N PHE A 239 9.59 -30.00 5.41
CA PHE A 239 8.80 -30.13 4.19
C PHE A 239 8.05 -31.46 4.23
N VAL A 240 6.73 -31.42 4.13
CA VAL A 240 5.85 -32.57 4.34
C VAL A 240 5.24 -32.98 3.01
N ASP A 241 5.82 -34.00 2.38
CA ASP A 241 5.45 -34.50 1.06
C ASP A 241 5.33 -36.04 0.97
N THR A 242 5.50 -36.72 2.11
CA THR A 242 5.33 -38.18 2.26
C THR A 242 4.35 -38.51 3.38
N VAL A 243 3.83 -39.74 3.39
CA VAL A 243 2.91 -40.22 4.44
C VAL A 243 3.57 -40.17 5.82
N ASP A 244 4.80 -40.66 5.95
CA ASP A 244 5.52 -40.67 7.24
C ASP A 244 5.72 -39.24 7.76
N SER A 245 6.22 -38.32 6.91
CA SER A 245 6.39 -36.91 7.30
C SER A 245 5.06 -36.24 7.68
N TYR A 246 3.94 -36.68 7.10
CA TYR A 246 2.61 -36.16 7.41
C TYR A 246 2.15 -36.63 8.78
N LEU A 247 2.32 -37.92 9.08
CA LEU A 247 1.98 -38.49 10.38
C LEU A 247 2.82 -37.87 11.50
N ASP A 248 4.14 -37.75 11.29
CA ASP A 248 5.06 -37.09 12.24
C ASP A 248 4.65 -35.63 12.51
N ALA A 249 4.28 -34.90 11.46
CA ALA A 249 3.84 -33.51 11.59
C ALA A 249 2.52 -33.40 12.38
N VAL A 250 1.55 -34.25 12.07
CA VAL A 250 0.24 -34.28 12.76
C VAL A 250 0.39 -34.68 14.22
N GLU A 251 1.18 -35.69 14.53
CA GLU A 251 1.47 -36.12 15.91
C GLU A 251 2.05 -34.96 16.71
N TYR A 252 3.05 -34.28 16.15
CA TYR A 252 3.66 -33.12 16.80
C TYR A 252 2.69 -31.95 17.01
N LEU A 253 1.93 -31.60 15.96
CA LEU A 253 0.99 -30.48 16.01
C LEU A 253 -0.18 -30.73 16.96
N ASN A 254 -0.53 -31.99 17.23
CA ASN A 254 -1.56 -32.36 18.20
C ASN A 254 -1.19 -32.00 19.65
N GLU A 255 0.10 -32.02 19.98
CA GLU A 255 0.62 -31.64 21.30
C GLU A 255 0.75 -30.12 21.47
N CYS A 256 0.64 -29.35 20.39
CA CYS A 256 0.76 -27.90 20.41
C CYS A 256 -0.59 -27.23 20.75
N SER A 257 -0.55 -26.24 21.64
CA SER A 257 -1.74 -25.44 22.01
C SER A 257 -1.92 -24.18 21.16
N ILE A 258 -0.83 -23.62 20.62
CA ILE A 258 -0.84 -22.40 19.80
C ILE A 258 -0.16 -22.71 18.48
N LEU A 259 -0.88 -22.45 17.38
CA LEU A 259 -0.41 -22.71 16.03
C LEU A 259 -0.60 -21.47 15.16
N GLY A 260 0.45 -21.07 14.44
CA GLY A 260 0.35 -20.13 13.33
C GLY A 260 0.07 -20.90 12.04
N PHE A 261 -0.76 -20.34 11.15
CA PHE A 261 -0.98 -20.92 9.83
C PHE A 261 -1.09 -19.85 8.76
N ASP A 262 -0.68 -20.23 7.54
CA ASP A 262 -0.87 -19.45 6.32
C ASP A 262 -0.95 -20.41 5.13
N SER A 263 -1.34 -19.92 3.95
CA SER A 263 -1.39 -20.75 2.76
C SER A 263 -0.91 -20.03 1.50
N GLU A 264 -0.45 -20.81 0.52
CA GLU A 264 0.04 -20.28 -0.76
C GLU A 264 -0.62 -20.94 -1.95
N TRP A 265 -0.92 -20.14 -2.96
CA TRP A 265 -1.59 -20.56 -4.19
C TRP A 265 -1.05 -19.80 -5.40
N LYS A 266 -1.31 -20.32 -6.61
CA LYS A 266 -0.83 -19.69 -7.84
C LYS A 266 -1.58 -18.37 -8.13
N PRO A 267 -0.88 -17.26 -8.43
CA PRO A 267 -1.48 -15.93 -8.51
C PRO A 267 -2.15 -15.58 -9.87
N ASN A 268 -2.66 -16.55 -10.64
CA ASN A 268 -3.22 -16.34 -11.99
C ASN A 268 -4.77 -16.40 -12.01
N LYS A 269 -5.39 -15.91 -13.10
CA LYS A 269 -6.87 -15.88 -13.36
C LYS A 269 -7.53 -17.27 -13.57
N GLY A 270 -7.02 -18.31 -12.93
CA GLY A 270 -7.62 -19.65 -12.92
C GLY A 270 -8.34 -19.92 -11.60
N PRO A 271 -8.89 -21.14 -11.43
CA PRO A 271 -9.41 -21.59 -10.15
C PRO A 271 -8.32 -21.49 -9.08
N ILE A 272 -8.63 -20.85 -7.95
CA ILE A 272 -7.71 -20.75 -6.80
C ILE A 272 -7.66 -22.13 -6.15
N ARG A 273 -6.46 -22.67 -5.98
CA ARG A 273 -6.21 -23.95 -5.31
C ARG A 273 -4.97 -23.81 -4.44
N MET A 274 -5.06 -24.31 -3.21
CA MET A 274 -3.93 -24.34 -2.30
C MET A 274 -2.82 -25.23 -2.85
N ALA A 275 -1.60 -24.70 -2.90
CA ALA A 275 -0.42 -25.42 -3.33
C ALA A 275 0.51 -25.77 -2.16
N LEU A 276 0.48 -24.98 -1.09
CA LEU A 276 1.24 -25.19 0.12
C LEU A 276 0.42 -24.70 1.32
N LEU A 277 0.37 -25.50 2.39
CA LEU A 277 -0.16 -25.10 3.69
C LEU A 277 1.01 -24.99 4.67
N GLN A 278 1.09 -23.90 5.42
CA GLN A 278 2.08 -23.73 6.45
C GLN A 278 1.41 -23.82 7.82
N VAL A 279 1.98 -24.63 8.72
CA VAL A 279 1.55 -24.69 10.12
C VAL A 279 2.79 -24.61 11.00
N ALA A 280 2.83 -23.63 11.89
CA ALA A 280 3.95 -23.36 12.76
C ALA A 280 3.55 -23.44 14.23
N SER A 281 4.42 -24.03 15.02
CA SER A 281 4.44 -23.92 16.48
C SER A 281 5.48 -22.87 16.88
N GLU A 282 5.81 -22.78 18.17
CA GLU A 282 6.89 -21.89 18.63
C GLU A 282 8.26 -22.28 18.06
N ASP A 283 8.55 -23.58 17.95
CA ASP A 283 9.88 -24.11 17.69
C ASP A 283 10.01 -24.91 16.38
N LYS A 284 8.90 -25.27 15.73
CA LYS A 284 8.88 -25.97 14.43
C LYS A 284 7.90 -25.39 13.43
N VAL A 285 8.23 -25.52 12.15
CA VAL A 285 7.36 -25.13 11.02
C VAL A 285 7.20 -26.30 10.06
N PHE A 286 5.97 -26.61 9.70
CA PHE A 286 5.62 -27.67 8.76
C PHE A 286 5.05 -27.05 7.48
N LEU A 287 5.65 -27.41 6.35
CA LEU A 287 5.26 -26.96 5.02
C LEU A 287 4.64 -28.15 4.29
N PHE A 288 3.31 -28.28 4.39
CA PHE A 288 2.56 -29.35 3.75
C PHE A 288 2.45 -29.09 2.26
N ASP A 289 3.11 -29.93 1.46
CA ASP A 289 2.98 -29.95 0.01
C ASP A 289 1.64 -30.58 -0.36
N VAL A 290 0.58 -29.78 -0.30
CA VAL A 290 -0.80 -30.20 -0.59
C VAL A 290 -0.89 -30.91 -1.95
N MET A 291 -0.10 -30.49 -2.95
CA MET A 291 -0.09 -31.10 -4.28
C MET A 291 0.53 -32.50 -4.30
N ALA A 292 1.58 -32.75 -3.53
CA ALA A 292 2.20 -34.06 -3.41
C ALA A 292 1.33 -34.97 -2.53
N LEU A 293 0.92 -34.46 -1.36
CA LEU A 293 0.11 -35.18 -0.38
C LEU A 293 -1.23 -35.62 -0.96
N HIS A 294 -1.91 -34.79 -1.76
CA HIS A 294 -3.19 -35.16 -2.37
C HIS A 294 -3.10 -36.32 -3.38
N LYS A 295 -1.90 -36.69 -3.83
CA LYS A 295 -1.69 -37.87 -4.69
C LYS A 295 -1.53 -39.16 -3.90
N ILE A 296 -1.17 -39.07 -2.62
CA ILE A 296 -0.77 -40.21 -1.79
C ILE A 296 -1.67 -40.41 -0.57
N LEU A 297 -2.32 -39.35 -0.09
CA LEU A 297 -3.28 -39.36 1.02
C LEU A 297 -4.70 -39.53 0.48
N THR A 298 -5.49 -40.31 1.20
CA THR A 298 -6.93 -40.41 1.02
C THR A 298 -7.66 -39.27 1.73
N PHE A 299 -8.95 -39.10 1.44
CA PHE A 299 -9.80 -38.16 2.17
C PHE A 299 -9.84 -38.47 3.68
N GLY A 300 -9.76 -39.76 4.06
CA GLY A 300 -9.72 -40.19 5.46
C GLY A 300 -8.49 -39.68 6.20
N ASP A 301 -7.32 -39.69 5.57
CA ASP A 301 -6.05 -39.28 6.17
C ASP A 301 -6.05 -37.79 6.56
N TRP A 302 -6.67 -36.94 5.73
CA TRP A 302 -6.82 -35.50 6.01
C TRP A 302 -7.65 -35.22 7.26
N THR A 303 -8.45 -36.18 7.74
CA THR A 303 -9.23 -36.05 8.98
C THR A 303 -8.32 -35.79 10.19
N LEU A 304 -7.08 -36.30 10.18
CA LEU A 304 -6.13 -36.07 11.26
C LEU A 304 -5.71 -34.61 11.34
N LEU A 305 -5.26 -34.01 10.23
CA LEU A 305 -4.92 -32.60 10.19
C LEU A 305 -6.15 -31.70 10.39
N LYS A 306 -7.30 -32.11 9.86
CA LYS A 306 -8.60 -31.44 10.10
C LYS A 306 -8.93 -31.37 11.58
N SER A 307 -8.68 -32.44 12.35
CA SER A 307 -8.97 -32.50 13.78
C SER A 307 -8.27 -31.37 14.55
N ILE A 308 -7.03 -31.02 14.16
CA ILE A 308 -6.25 -29.91 14.73
C ILE A 308 -6.94 -28.55 14.49
N PHE A 309 -7.38 -28.30 13.25
CA PHE A 309 -8.07 -27.04 12.90
C PHE A 309 -9.47 -26.93 13.53
N THR A 310 -10.12 -28.06 13.82
CA THR A 310 -11.44 -28.10 14.49
C THR A 310 -11.37 -28.15 16.01
N ASP A 311 -10.21 -28.42 16.61
CA ASP A 311 -10.06 -28.54 18.07
C ASP A 311 -10.18 -27.16 18.75
N PRO A 312 -11.19 -26.93 19.62
CA PRO A 312 -11.35 -25.65 20.31
C PRO A 312 -10.25 -25.37 21.34
N ASN A 313 -9.50 -26.38 21.80
CA ASN A 313 -8.41 -26.20 22.76
C ASN A 313 -7.09 -25.78 22.11
N LYS A 314 -7.06 -25.68 20.78
CA LYS A 314 -5.90 -25.22 20.02
C LYS A 314 -6.21 -23.86 19.41
N LEU A 315 -5.41 -22.86 19.75
CA LEU A 315 -5.49 -21.54 19.15
C LEU A 315 -4.84 -21.55 17.77
N LYS A 316 -5.59 -21.18 16.72
CA LYS A 316 -5.06 -21.02 15.36
C LYS A 316 -4.93 -19.54 15.03
N LEU A 317 -3.70 -19.07 14.89
CA LEU A 317 -3.36 -17.71 14.52
C LEU A 317 -3.17 -17.64 13.01
N GLY A 318 -3.87 -16.73 12.34
CA GLY A 318 -3.67 -16.43 10.92
C GLY A 318 -3.79 -14.93 10.66
N PHE A 319 -3.62 -14.47 9.42
CA PHE A 319 -3.74 -13.04 9.08
C PHE A 319 -4.67 -12.85 7.88
N ASP A 320 -5.79 -12.14 8.07
CA ASP A 320 -6.85 -11.99 7.06
C ASP A 320 -7.37 -13.37 6.53
N THR A 321 -7.64 -14.29 7.46
CA THR A 321 -7.78 -15.76 7.28
C THR A 321 -8.97 -16.26 6.44
N ARG A 322 -9.77 -15.36 5.88
CA ARG A 322 -11.03 -15.71 5.20
C ARG A 322 -10.78 -16.62 4.01
N ASP A 323 -9.84 -16.25 3.16
CA ASP A 323 -9.54 -16.99 1.93
C ASP A 323 -8.83 -18.31 2.27
N ASP A 324 -7.92 -18.31 3.25
CA ASP A 324 -7.24 -19.53 3.74
C ASP A 324 -8.22 -20.56 4.29
N SER A 325 -9.18 -20.11 5.11
CA SER A 325 -10.20 -20.99 5.70
C SER A 325 -11.06 -21.64 4.62
N LYS A 326 -11.41 -20.88 3.57
CA LYS A 326 -12.14 -21.41 2.43
C LYS A 326 -11.30 -22.42 1.65
N LEU A 327 -10.03 -22.13 1.41
CA LEU A 327 -9.15 -23.06 0.73
C LEU A 327 -8.97 -24.36 1.52
N LEU A 328 -8.84 -24.28 2.84
CA LEU A 328 -8.81 -25.46 3.74
C LEU A 328 -10.09 -26.30 3.59
N GLU A 329 -11.26 -25.68 3.61
CA GLU A 329 -12.54 -26.37 3.39
C GLU A 329 -12.61 -27.01 1.99
N ASP A 330 -12.16 -26.31 0.95
CA ASP A 330 -12.20 -26.79 -0.43
C ASP A 330 -11.41 -28.11 -0.63
N PHE A 331 -10.29 -28.32 0.07
CA PHE A 331 -9.49 -29.55 -0.08
C PHE A 331 -9.67 -30.58 1.05
N MET A 332 -10.07 -30.18 2.26
CA MET A 332 -10.34 -31.09 3.40
C MET A 332 -11.84 -31.48 3.52
N GLY A 333 -12.69 -30.95 2.65
CA GLY A 333 -14.14 -31.05 2.76
C GLY A 333 -14.72 -30.18 3.88
N PRO A 334 -16.03 -30.31 4.19
CA PRO A 334 -16.75 -29.40 5.10
C PRO A 334 -16.00 -29.16 6.42
N LEU A 335 -15.59 -27.91 6.66
CA LEU A 335 -14.66 -27.56 7.74
C LEU A 335 -15.20 -26.36 8.51
N SER A 336 -15.43 -26.53 9.81
CA SER A 336 -15.70 -25.42 10.72
C SER A 336 -14.50 -25.28 11.65
N MET A 337 -13.59 -24.37 11.33
CA MET A 337 -12.44 -24.10 12.18
C MET A 337 -12.91 -23.52 13.52
N SER A 338 -12.34 -23.99 14.62
CA SER A 338 -12.63 -23.49 15.97
C SER A 338 -11.45 -22.68 16.50
N SER A 339 -11.65 -21.76 17.45
CA SER A 339 -10.56 -21.02 18.11
C SER A 339 -9.55 -20.38 17.14
N VAL A 340 -10.06 -19.74 16.08
CA VAL A 340 -9.25 -19.02 15.09
C VAL A 340 -9.16 -17.55 15.50
N THR A 341 -7.94 -17.03 15.60
CA THR A 341 -7.68 -15.61 15.82
C THR A 341 -7.04 -15.00 14.58
N ASP A 342 -7.77 -14.07 13.95
CA ASP A 342 -7.25 -13.26 12.85
C ASP A 342 -6.40 -12.11 13.42
N MET A 343 -5.09 -12.26 13.31
CA MET A 343 -4.10 -11.28 13.77
C MET A 343 -4.18 -9.95 13.02
N GLY A 344 -4.79 -9.90 11.83
CA GLY A 344 -5.10 -8.67 11.12
C GLY A 344 -6.21 -7.87 11.81
N VAL A 345 -7.25 -8.53 12.32
CA VAL A 345 -8.29 -7.92 13.14
C VAL A 345 -7.72 -7.47 14.48
N VAL A 346 -6.94 -8.33 15.15
CA VAL A 346 -6.25 -7.99 16.40
C VAL A 346 -5.39 -6.74 16.21
N MET A 347 -4.54 -6.71 15.17
CA MET A 347 -3.69 -5.54 14.88
C MET A 347 -4.53 -4.26 14.78
N ARG A 348 -5.61 -4.26 14.00
CA ARG A 348 -6.47 -3.07 13.80
C ARG A 348 -7.17 -2.64 15.10
N ALA A 349 -7.66 -3.59 15.88
CA ALA A 349 -8.30 -3.34 17.17
C ALA A 349 -7.33 -2.75 18.19
N MET A 350 -6.16 -3.37 18.36
CA MET A 350 -5.15 -2.96 19.33
C MET A 350 -4.56 -1.59 18.96
N GLU A 351 -4.28 -1.33 17.68
CA GLU A 351 -3.78 -0.01 17.27
C GLU A 351 -4.76 1.13 17.56
N LYS A 352 -6.06 0.84 17.50
CA LYS A 352 -7.10 1.82 17.72
C LYS A 352 -7.38 2.03 19.22
N LEU A 353 -7.47 0.95 19.98
CA LEU A 353 -7.99 0.96 21.35
C LEU A 353 -6.89 0.88 22.42
N ARG A 354 -5.70 0.43 22.03
CA ARG A 354 -4.52 0.20 22.88
C ARG A 354 -3.23 0.62 22.16
N PRO A 355 -3.13 1.84 21.61
CA PRO A 355 -1.93 2.28 20.88
C PRO A 355 -0.65 2.20 21.73
N GLU A 356 -0.76 2.29 23.05
CA GLU A 356 0.32 2.15 24.01
C GLU A 356 1.00 0.77 24.01
N CYS A 357 0.40 -0.28 23.44
CA CYS A 357 1.04 -1.59 23.30
C CYS A 357 1.49 -1.90 21.86
N MET A 358 1.09 -1.07 20.88
CA MET A 358 1.33 -1.25 19.45
C MET A 358 2.42 -0.30 18.92
N TYR A 359 3.54 -0.25 19.63
CA TYR A 359 4.74 0.51 19.24
C TYR A 359 5.94 -0.42 19.14
N GLN A 360 6.94 -0.05 18.37
CA GLN A 360 8.20 -0.80 18.35
C GLN A 360 9.10 -0.26 19.49
N ARG A 361 9.72 -1.16 20.27
CA ARG A 361 10.50 -0.80 21.48
C ARG A 361 11.86 -0.15 21.21
N ASP A 362 12.64 -0.68 20.26
CA ASP A 362 14.07 -0.38 20.09
C ASP A 362 14.49 0.04 18.65
N GLY A 363 13.67 0.80 17.94
CA GLY A 363 13.78 0.89 16.49
C GLY A 363 12.63 1.62 15.77
N TYR A 364 12.47 1.31 14.49
CA TYR A 364 11.67 2.09 13.55
C TYR A 364 10.58 1.24 12.88
N VAL A 365 9.35 1.76 12.85
CA VAL A 365 8.25 1.16 12.08
C VAL A 365 8.25 1.78 10.68
N PHE A 366 8.55 0.97 9.68
CA PHE A 366 8.59 1.37 8.28
C PHE A 366 7.18 1.74 7.79
N PRO A 367 6.92 3.01 7.45
CA PRO A 367 5.59 3.46 7.10
C PRO A 367 5.10 2.90 5.78
N VAL A 368 5.98 2.33 4.94
CA VAL A 368 5.64 1.64 3.69
C VAL A 368 5.11 0.22 3.90
N VAL A 369 5.45 -0.45 5.01
CA VAL A 369 5.03 -1.84 5.22
C VAL A 369 3.56 -1.93 5.65
N ARG A 370 2.92 -3.05 5.31
CA ARG A 370 1.47 -3.27 5.45
C ARG A 370 1.18 -4.69 5.93
N GLY A 371 -0.06 -4.91 6.38
CA GLY A 371 -0.55 -6.23 6.77
C GLY A 371 0.35 -6.91 7.80
N LEU A 372 0.54 -8.21 7.63
CA LEU A 372 1.39 -9.04 8.50
C LEU A 372 2.83 -8.50 8.62
N SER A 373 3.40 -7.93 7.55
CA SER A 373 4.75 -7.33 7.59
C SER A 373 4.81 -6.13 8.54
N ARG A 374 3.73 -5.34 8.62
CA ARG A 374 3.61 -4.22 9.56
C ARG A 374 3.43 -4.72 11.00
N LEU A 375 2.62 -5.74 11.21
CA LEU A 375 2.47 -6.37 12.53
C LEU A 375 3.82 -6.85 13.07
N CYS A 376 4.58 -7.59 12.24
CA CYS A 376 5.94 -8.04 12.58
C CYS A 376 6.86 -6.88 12.89
N ASN A 377 6.80 -5.79 12.12
CA ASN A 377 7.64 -4.64 12.39
C ASN A 377 7.33 -3.98 13.74
N ILE A 378 6.06 -3.88 14.11
CA ILE A 378 5.63 -3.28 15.38
C ILE A 378 6.04 -4.17 16.56
N LEU A 379 5.74 -5.46 16.47
CA LEU A 379 5.93 -6.37 17.60
C LEU A 379 7.36 -6.93 17.66
N LEU A 380 7.88 -7.42 16.54
CA LEU A 380 9.17 -8.11 16.45
C LEU A 380 10.31 -7.19 16.00
N GLY A 381 10.04 -5.90 15.75
CA GLY A 381 11.04 -4.91 15.38
C GLY A 381 11.52 -4.96 13.94
N ARG A 382 11.12 -5.98 13.17
CA ARG A 382 11.57 -6.18 11.78
C ARG A 382 10.39 -6.56 10.88
N PRO A 383 10.26 -5.93 9.69
CA PRO A 383 9.22 -6.29 8.74
C PRO A 383 9.54 -7.61 8.01
N LEU A 384 8.51 -8.21 7.42
CA LEU A 384 8.66 -9.32 6.49
C LEU A 384 9.02 -8.84 5.09
N ASN A 385 9.85 -9.61 4.38
CA ASN A 385 10.16 -9.37 2.97
C ASN A 385 9.05 -9.89 2.06
N LYS A 386 8.02 -9.05 1.82
CA LYS A 386 6.91 -9.37 0.91
C LYS A 386 7.15 -8.89 -0.53
N SER A 387 8.37 -9.10 -1.06
CA SER A 387 8.68 -8.71 -2.43
C SER A 387 7.72 -9.38 -3.43
N LYS A 388 7.30 -8.66 -4.47
CA LYS A 388 6.41 -9.22 -5.51
C LYS A 388 6.96 -10.49 -6.14
N LYS A 389 8.29 -10.62 -6.22
CA LYS A 389 8.94 -11.82 -6.74
C LYS A 389 8.62 -13.06 -5.89
N LEU A 390 8.57 -12.91 -4.57
CA LEU A 390 8.25 -14.00 -3.63
C LEU A 390 6.74 -14.26 -3.61
N SER A 391 5.92 -13.24 -3.37
CA SER A 391 4.47 -13.40 -3.23
C SER A 391 3.74 -13.76 -4.53
N MET A 392 4.31 -13.42 -5.70
CA MET A 392 3.76 -13.81 -7.01
C MET A 392 4.48 -15.03 -7.60
N THR A 393 5.16 -15.84 -6.77
CA THR A 393 5.76 -17.08 -7.22
C THR A 393 4.68 -18.03 -7.75
N ASN A 394 4.99 -18.80 -8.79
CA ASN A 394 4.13 -19.92 -9.16
C ASN A 394 4.30 -21.04 -8.12
N TRP A 395 3.49 -21.00 -7.07
CA TRP A 395 3.52 -21.96 -5.96
C TRP A 395 3.15 -23.40 -6.35
N GLU A 396 2.62 -23.63 -7.56
CA GLU A 396 2.44 -24.99 -8.10
C GLU A 396 3.74 -25.60 -8.68
N LYS A 397 4.80 -24.81 -8.85
CA LYS A 397 6.07 -25.30 -9.43
C LYS A 397 6.79 -26.20 -8.42
N ARG A 398 7.38 -27.29 -8.92
CA ARG A 398 8.28 -28.16 -8.15
C ARG A 398 9.63 -28.37 -8.87
N PRO A 399 10.75 -28.49 -8.13
CA PRO A 399 10.88 -28.21 -6.70
C PRO A 399 10.68 -26.72 -6.40
N LEU A 400 10.22 -26.39 -5.17
CA LEU A 400 10.17 -25.01 -4.69
C LEU A 400 11.58 -24.54 -4.35
N ALA A 401 11.88 -23.27 -4.63
CA ALA A 401 13.18 -22.69 -4.29
C ALA A 401 13.28 -22.50 -2.78
N ARG A 402 14.50 -22.62 -2.23
CA ARG A 402 14.76 -22.42 -0.79
C ARG A 402 14.22 -21.09 -0.27
N SER A 403 14.40 -20.00 -1.02
CA SER A 403 13.87 -18.68 -0.65
C SER A 403 12.35 -18.63 -0.54
N SER A 404 11.63 -19.43 -1.34
CA SER A 404 10.17 -19.53 -1.27
C SER A 404 9.74 -20.33 -0.04
N LEU A 405 10.46 -21.39 0.30
CA LEU A 405 10.20 -22.17 1.52
C LEU A 405 10.49 -21.35 2.79
N GLU A 406 11.59 -20.60 2.81
CA GLU A 406 11.92 -19.68 3.91
C GLU A 406 10.86 -18.58 4.07
N TYR A 407 10.38 -18.01 2.96
CA TYR A 407 9.28 -17.05 2.96
C TYR A 407 8.01 -17.66 3.55
N ALA A 408 7.57 -18.82 3.06
CA ALA A 408 6.35 -19.48 3.51
C ALA A 408 6.44 -19.89 4.99
N ALA A 409 7.59 -20.42 5.42
CA ALA A 409 7.80 -20.79 6.81
C ALA A 409 7.70 -19.58 7.75
N LEU A 410 8.22 -18.43 7.32
CA LEU A 410 8.21 -17.21 8.12
C LEU A 410 6.80 -16.61 8.24
N ASP A 411 5.98 -16.67 7.19
CA ASP A 411 4.62 -16.11 7.19
C ASP A 411 3.71 -16.82 8.23
N ALA A 412 3.88 -18.13 8.46
CA ALA A 412 3.20 -18.84 9.56
C ALA A 412 3.89 -18.64 10.93
N HIS A 413 5.22 -18.75 11.00
CA HIS A 413 5.97 -18.70 12.27
C HIS A 413 5.88 -17.35 12.96
N CYS A 414 5.92 -16.26 12.19
CA CYS A 414 5.88 -14.91 12.73
C CYS A 414 4.57 -14.61 13.48
N LEU A 415 3.47 -15.31 13.18
CA LEU A 415 2.19 -15.16 13.88
C LEU A 415 2.29 -15.62 15.33
N VAL A 416 2.92 -16.76 15.58
CA VAL A 416 3.18 -17.29 16.93
C VAL A 416 4.07 -16.33 17.73
N LEU A 417 5.12 -15.82 17.09
CA LEU A 417 6.03 -14.85 17.71
C LEU A 417 5.34 -13.53 18.04
N CYS A 418 4.52 -13.00 17.10
CA CYS A 418 3.74 -11.79 17.31
C CYS A 418 2.74 -11.96 18.46
N TRP A 419 2.04 -13.09 18.52
CA TRP A 419 1.13 -13.39 19.61
C TRP A 419 1.85 -13.41 20.95
N LYS A 420 2.97 -14.15 21.05
CA LYS A 420 3.77 -14.24 22.28
C LYS A 420 4.25 -12.87 22.76
N GLU A 421 4.78 -12.03 21.86
CA GLU A 421 5.21 -10.66 22.19
C GLU A 421 4.03 -9.80 22.65
N LEU A 422 2.86 -9.91 22.00
CA LEU A 422 1.67 -9.15 22.39
C LEU A 422 1.16 -9.56 23.78
N ILE A 423 1.07 -10.87 24.05
CA ILE A 423 0.72 -11.39 25.37
C ILE A 423 1.70 -10.88 26.43
N GLN A 424 3.01 -10.93 26.15
CA GLN A 424 4.04 -10.45 27.07
C GLN A 424 3.90 -8.94 27.36
N ARG A 425 3.51 -8.13 26.37
CA ARG A 425 3.30 -6.68 26.54
C ARG A 425 2.09 -6.36 27.42
N LEU A 426 1.01 -7.14 27.27
CA LEU A 426 -0.25 -6.91 27.97
C LEU A 426 -0.30 -7.56 29.36
N GLY A 427 0.57 -8.53 29.63
CA GLY A 427 0.69 -9.16 30.94
C GLY A 427 -0.42 -10.17 31.24
N PRO A 428 -0.79 -10.37 32.52
CA PRO A 428 -1.66 -11.48 32.94
C PRO A 428 -3.07 -11.49 32.34
N THR A 429 -3.60 -10.33 31.92
CA THR A 429 -4.96 -10.19 31.39
C THR A 429 -4.96 -10.04 29.86
N ALA A 430 -3.92 -10.50 29.19
CA ALA A 430 -3.70 -10.21 27.77
C ALA A 430 -4.81 -10.76 26.86
N GLU A 431 -5.23 -12.01 27.07
CA GLU A 431 -6.25 -12.66 26.24
C GLU A 431 -7.59 -11.92 26.32
N ASP A 432 -8.07 -11.64 27.54
CA ASP A 432 -9.30 -10.87 27.78
C ASP A 432 -9.23 -9.48 27.13
N LEU A 433 -8.08 -8.79 27.26
CA LEU A 433 -7.89 -7.46 26.69
C LEU A 433 -7.93 -7.48 25.16
N ILE A 434 -7.34 -8.51 24.54
CA ILE A 434 -7.38 -8.70 23.10
C ILE A 434 -8.81 -8.98 22.66
N GLU A 435 -9.50 -9.91 23.32
CA GLU A 435 -10.88 -10.29 23.00
C GLU A 435 -11.82 -9.09 23.08
N ILE A 436 -11.81 -8.37 24.21
CA ILE A 436 -12.64 -7.17 24.41
C ILE A 436 -12.33 -6.11 23.34
N SER A 437 -11.07 -5.93 22.99
CA SER A 437 -10.67 -4.95 21.97
C SER A 437 -11.20 -5.35 20.58
N VAL A 438 -11.13 -6.64 20.23
CA VAL A 438 -11.64 -7.16 18.95
C VAL A 438 -13.17 -7.02 18.89
N ILE A 439 -13.89 -7.39 19.95
CA ILE A 439 -15.35 -7.25 20.03
C ILE A 439 -15.74 -5.77 19.86
N ALA A 440 -15.13 -4.87 20.61
CA ALA A 440 -15.42 -3.44 20.54
C ALA A 440 -15.14 -2.87 19.14
N TYR A 441 -14.03 -3.27 18.51
CA TYR A 441 -13.68 -2.84 17.16
C TYR A 441 -14.70 -3.31 16.11
N ASN A 442 -15.16 -4.56 16.20
CA ASN A 442 -16.14 -5.11 15.27
C ASN A 442 -17.51 -4.45 15.41
N VAL A 443 -18.01 -4.27 16.64
CA VAL A 443 -19.29 -3.58 16.91
C VAL A 443 -19.30 -2.17 16.32
N GLU A 444 -18.22 -1.40 16.53
CA GLU A 444 -18.13 -0.05 15.97
C GLU A 444 -18.08 -0.07 14.43
N THR A 445 -17.36 -1.04 13.85
CA THR A 445 -17.25 -1.18 12.39
C THR A 445 -18.58 -1.56 11.75
N GLU A 446 -19.39 -2.39 12.40
CA GLU A 446 -20.74 -2.74 11.93
C GLU A 446 -21.71 -1.57 12.08
N ALA A 447 -21.67 -0.84 13.19
CA ALA A 447 -22.48 0.36 13.40
C ALA A 447 -22.17 1.45 12.36
N LEU A 448 -20.92 1.59 11.92
CA LEU A 448 -20.56 2.52 10.85
C LEU A 448 -21.09 2.07 9.48
N LYS A 449 -21.16 0.76 9.22
CA LYS A 449 -21.70 0.22 7.96
C LYS A 449 -23.22 0.35 7.84
N SER A 450 -23.95 0.42 8.96
CA SER A 450 -25.41 0.60 8.94
C SER A 450 -25.86 2.06 8.81
N VAL A 451 -24.93 3.01 8.98
CA VAL A 451 -25.16 4.46 8.85
C VAL A 451 -24.73 5.00 7.48
N LEU A 452 -23.94 4.22 6.73
CA LEU A 452 -23.51 4.49 5.35
C LEU A 452 -24.40 3.73 4.37
#